data_AF-A0A3N7AMI1-F1
#
_entry.id   AF-A0A3N7AMI1-F1
#
_cell.length_a   1.000
_cell.length_b   1.000
_cell.length_c   1.000
_cell.angle_alpha   90.00
_cell.angle_beta   90.00
_cell.angle_gamma   90.00
#
_symmetry.space_group_name_H-M   'P 1'
#
loop_
_entity.id
_entity.type
_entity.pdbx_description
1 polymer ?
#
loop_
_entity_poly.entity_id
_entity_poly.type
_entity_poly.pdbx_seq_one_letter_code
_entity_poly.pdbx_strand_id
1 'polypeptide(L)'
;MRPEKEKQSEIFSLLVTSDAYGTYRVPDTAVAPPATRLFQHRAFEKLGDGAAPLDIKIHHLVVYRNLQSELRRGALGAAFGGAIGAVVAGQIKAEPSGVVTSSVDAKAFNALAAMEFKRALYTEQENPGRGSVHIVYIETEIQGKRAFTRTIVPIKPGDGEKSPLVSALDTSMAFHLTQY
;
A
#
# COMPACT_ATOMS: atom_id res chain seq x y z
N MET A 1 -2.88 17.66 5.72
CA MET A 1 -4.02 17.27 4.86
C MET A 1 -3.50 16.37 3.75
N ARG A 2 -4.24 15.32 3.36
CA ARG A 2 -3.81 14.33 2.37
C ARG A 2 -3.57 14.95 0.98
N PRO A 3 -2.47 14.63 0.28
CA PRO A 3 -2.18 15.17 -1.06
C PRO A 3 -3.26 14.80 -2.10
N GLU A 4 -3.65 15.74 -2.97
CA GLU A 4 -4.67 15.52 -4.00
C GLU A 4 -4.29 14.43 -5.02
N LYS A 5 -3.00 14.35 -5.38
CA LYS A 5 -2.50 13.35 -6.32
C LYS A 5 -2.80 11.92 -5.85
N GLU A 6 -2.78 11.67 -4.54
CA GLU A 6 -3.04 10.33 -4.00
C GLU A 6 -4.44 9.82 -4.25
N LYS A 7 -5.39 10.71 -4.54
CA LYS A 7 -6.78 10.36 -4.85
C LYS A 7 -6.95 9.92 -6.31
N GLN A 8 -5.99 10.23 -7.17
CA GLN A 8 -6.05 10.05 -8.62
C GLN A 8 -5.24 8.82 -9.05
N SER A 9 -5.64 8.22 -10.18
CA SER A 9 -4.86 7.16 -10.82
C SER A 9 -3.66 7.74 -11.57
N GLU A 10 -2.59 6.97 -11.65
CA GLU A 10 -1.42 7.31 -12.47
C GLU A 10 -0.69 6.04 -12.87
N ILE A 11 -0.56 5.78 -14.17
CA ILE A 11 0.30 4.71 -14.70
C ILE A 11 1.69 5.31 -14.88
N PHE A 12 2.68 4.80 -14.16
CA PHE A 12 4.01 5.41 -14.16
C PHE A 12 4.81 5.11 -15.43
N SER A 13 4.65 3.91 -16.01
CA SER A 13 5.17 3.63 -17.35
C SER A 13 4.52 2.42 -18.00
N LEU A 14 4.38 2.51 -19.32
CA LEU A 14 3.99 1.41 -20.20
C LEU A 14 5.19 0.80 -20.95
N LEU A 15 6.39 1.38 -20.83
CA LEU A 15 7.60 0.88 -21.50
C LEU A 15 8.24 -0.24 -20.70
N VAL A 16 8.37 -1.44 -21.27
CA VAL A 16 8.90 -2.63 -20.59
C VAL A 16 10.31 -2.42 -20.01
N THR A 17 11.13 -1.60 -20.68
CA THR A 17 12.49 -1.24 -20.29
C THR A 17 12.56 -0.21 -19.16
N SER A 18 11.45 0.44 -18.81
CA SER A 18 11.40 1.42 -17.71
C SER A 18 11.30 0.73 -16.36
N ASP A 19 12.04 1.22 -15.36
CA ASP A 19 11.93 0.78 -13.96
C ASP A 19 10.56 1.03 -13.33
N ALA A 20 9.72 1.83 -13.97
CA ALA A 20 8.35 2.11 -13.53
C ALA A 20 7.29 1.27 -14.29
N TYR A 21 7.72 0.42 -15.23
CA TYR A 21 6.82 -0.42 -16.03
C TYR A 21 5.82 -1.17 -15.17
N GLY A 22 4.55 -1.28 -15.56
CA GLY A 22 3.60 -2.15 -14.84
C GLY A 22 3.36 -1.76 -13.37
N THR A 23 3.75 -0.56 -12.96
CA THR A 23 3.40 0.03 -11.67
C THR A 23 2.45 1.19 -11.87
N TYR A 24 1.48 1.32 -10.97
CA TYR A 24 0.54 2.43 -11.02
C TYR A 24 -0.08 2.73 -9.66
N ARG A 25 -0.53 3.97 -9.50
CA ARG A 25 -1.33 4.42 -8.36
C ARG A 25 -2.80 4.12 -8.61
N VAL A 26 -3.45 3.52 -7.62
CA VAL A 26 -4.88 3.19 -7.66
C VAL A 26 -5.68 4.39 -7.14
N PRO A 27 -6.76 4.81 -7.83
CA PRO A 27 -7.58 5.94 -7.39
C PRO A 27 -8.47 5.55 -6.20
N ASP A 28 -8.89 6.55 -5.42
CA ASP A 28 -9.81 6.34 -4.28
C ASP A 28 -11.14 5.72 -4.68
N THR A 29 -11.59 6.02 -5.90
CA THR A 29 -12.86 5.56 -6.47
C THR A 29 -12.79 4.12 -7.00
N ALA A 30 -11.63 3.45 -6.89
CA ALA A 30 -11.50 2.04 -7.26
C ALA A 30 -12.29 1.09 -6.34
N VAL A 31 -12.76 1.58 -5.19
CA VAL A 31 -13.65 0.88 -4.26
C VAL A 31 -14.82 1.77 -3.86
N ALA A 32 -15.97 1.15 -3.60
CA ALA A 32 -17.17 1.80 -3.09
C ALA A 32 -17.58 1.13 -1.75
N PRO A 33 -17.61 1.87 -0.62
CA PRO A 33 -17.29 3.29 -0.47
C PRO A 33 -15.78 3.58 -0.67
N PRO A 34 -15.39 4.86 -0.89
CA PRO A 34 -13.98 5.24 -1.04
C PRO A 34 -13.15 4.80 0.16
N ALA A 35 -11.86 4.50 -0.07
CA ALA A 35 -10.99 3.90 0.94
C ALA A 35 -10.84 4.73 2.23
N THR A 36 -10.90 6.06 2.15
CA THR A 36 -10.91 6.95 3.32
C THR A 36 -12.16 6.81 4.17
N ARG A 37 -13.33 6.65 3.54
CA ARG A 37 -14.60 6.42 4.25
C ARG A 37 -14.61 5.04 4.90
N LEU A 38 -14.09 4.03 4.19
CA LEU A 38 -13.89 2.69 4.74
C LEU A 38 -12.97 2.74 5.97
N PHE A 39 -11.83 3.45 5.88
CA PHE A 39 -10.91 3.61 7.01
C PHE A 39 -11.59 4.26 8.23
N GLN A 40 -12.30 5.37 8.04
CA GLN A 40 -13.02 6.04 9.11
C GLN A 40 -14.02 5.11 9.81
N HIS A 41 -14.74 4.30 9.03
CA HIS A 41 -15.65 3.30 9.58
C HIS A 41 -14.90 2.25 10.42
N ARG A 42 -13.83 1.66 9.87
CA ARG A 42 -13.01 0.67 10.59
C ARG A 42 -12.38 1.23 11.86
N ALA A 43 -11.92 2.48 11.82
CA ALA A 43 -11.36 3.17 12.98
C ALA A 43 -12.43 3.35 14.07
N PHE A 44 -13.64 3.78 13.70
CA PHE A 44 -14.76 3.89 14.62
C PHE A 44 -15.14 2.54 15.23
N GLU A 45 -15.24 1.47 14.44
CA GLU A 45 -15.54 0.13 14.93
C GLU A 45 -14.50 -0.39 15.94
N LYS A 46 -13.22 -0.03 15.76
CA LYS A 46 -12.12 -0.58 16.55
C LYS A 46 -11.74 0.26 17.76
N LEU A 47 -11.82 1.58 17.67
CA LEU A 47 -11.32 2.52 18.68
C LEU A 47 -12.44 3.39 19.29
N GLY A 48 -13.64 3.37 18.70
CA GLY A 48 -14.76 4.15 19.21
C GLY A 48 -15.29 3.57 20.51
N ASP A 49 -15.56 4.45 21.48
CA ASP A 49 -16.14 4.11 22.79
C ASP A 49 -17.65 4.41 22.87
N GLY A 50 -18.25 4.89 21.78
CA GLY A 50 -19.67 5.24 21.68
C GLY A 50 -20.04 6.60 22.29
N ALA A 51 -19.11 7.33 22.91
CA ALA A 51 -19.38 8.60 23.59
C ALA A 51 -19.04 9.84 22.76
N ALA A 52 -18.01 9.77 21.90
CA ALA A 52 -17.59 10.89 21.06
C ALA A 52 -17.05 10.45 19.68
N PRO A 53 -17.14 11.31 18.65
CA PRO A 53 -16.46 11.07 17.38
C PRO A 53 -14.94 10.99 17.57
N LEU A 54 -14.29 10.01 16.94
CA LEU A 54 -12.82 9.95 16.87
C LEU A 54 -12.29 11.14 16.06
N ASP A 55 -11.38 11.92 16.63
CA ASP A 55 -10.58 12.88 15.87
C ASP A 55 -9.54 12.11 15.05
N ILE A 56 -9.76 12.06 13.73
CA ILE A 56 -8.94 11.32 12.77
C ILE A 56 -8.47 12.29 11.68
N LYS A 57 -7.16 12.49 11.58
CA LYS A 57 -6.52 13.22 10.48
C LYS A 57 -5.79 12.23 9.58
N ILE A 58 -6.21 12.14 8.33
CA ILE A 58 -5.54 11.31 7.32
C ILE A 58 -4.48 12.16 6.61
N HIS A 59 -3.22 11.76 6.73
CA HIS A 59 -2.08 12.40 6.07
C HIS A 59 -1.74 11.68 4.76
N HIS A 60 -1.72 10.35 4.76
CA HIS A 60 -1.52 9.54 3.57
C HIS A 60 -2.48 8.35 3.61
N LEU A 61 -3.10 8.06 2.47
CA LEU A 61 -3.80 6.81 2.25
C LEU A 61 -3.67 6.53 0.76
N VAL A 62 -2.64 5.80 0.36
CA VAL A 62 -2.36 5.58 -1.06
C VAL A 62 -2.11 4.10 -1.32
N VAL A 63 -2.68 3.62 -2.41
CA VAL A 63 -2.50 2.25 -2.87
C VAL A 63 -1.75 2.28 -4.19
N TYR A 64 -0.67 1.51 -4.24
CA TYR A 64 0.04 1.22 -5.46
C TYR A 64 -0.20 -0.24 -5.84
N ARG A 65 -0.16 -0.51 -7.14
CA ARG A 65 -0.11 -1.86 -7.67
C ARG A 65 1.19 -2.03 -8.44
N ASN A 66 1.84 -3.17 -8.24
CA ASN A 66 3.06 -3.54 -8.94
C ASN A 66 2.89 -4.91 -9.57
N LEU A 67 2.90 -4.93 -10.90
CA LEU A 67 2.77 -6.11 -11.74
C LEU A 67 4.07 -6.46 -12.48
N GLN A 68 5.18 -5.75 -12.16
CA GLN A 68 6.44 -5.80 -12.93
C GLN A 68 6.95 -7.21 -13.13
N SER A 69 7.07 -7.94 -12.02
CA SER A 69 7.72 -9.24 -12.01
C SER A 69 6.95 -10.26 -12.85
N GLU A 70 5.62 -10.20 -12.87
CA GLU A 70 4.79 -11.07 -13.71
C GLU A 70 4.80 -10.65 -15.17
N LEU A 71 4.62 -9.35 -15.46
CA LEU A 71 4.61 -8.85 -16.84
C LEU A 71 5.97 -9.02 -17.53
N ARG A 72 7.08 -8.82 -16.81
CA ARG A 72 8.43 -9.03 -17.35
C ARG A 72 8.80 -10.51 -17.48
N ARG A 73 8.25 -11.40 -16.63
CA ARG A 73 8.45 -12.85 -16.76
C ARG A 73 7.92 -13.36 -18.11
N GLY A 74 6.78 -12.83 -18.57
CA GLY A 74 6.22 -13.15 -19.89
C GLY A 74 6.95 -12.50 -21.07
N ALA A 75 7.53 -11.31 -20.88
CA ALA A 75 8.11 -10.53 -21.99
C ALA A 75 9.60 -10.76 -22.24
N LEU A 76 10.41 -11.10 -21.22
CA LEU A 76 11.88 -10.99 -21.30
C LEU A 76 12.68 -12.20 -20.77
N GLY A 77 12.04 -13.29 -20.32
CA GLY A 77 12.71 -14.57 -20.03
C GLY A 77 13.67 -14.61 -18.82
N ALA A 78 14.44 -13.57 -18.53
CA ALA A 78 15.31 -13.42 -17.36
C ALA A 78 15.97 -12.02 -17.38
N ALA A 79 16.45 -11.56 -16.22
CA ALA A 79 17.47 -10.50 -16.08
C ALA A 79 17.04 -9.01 -16.02
N PHE A 80 16.06 -8.65 -15.19
CA PHE A 80 16.10 -7.36 -14.50
C PHE A 80 16.10 -7.59 -12.99
N GLY A 81 17.30 -7.81 -12.44
CA GLY A 81 17.54 -7.85 -11.00
C GLY A 81 17.78 -6.44 -10.47
N GLY A 82 16.99 -6.04 -9.47
CA GLY A 82 17.22 -4.83 -8.68
C GLY A 82 15.93 -4.11 -8.34
N ALA A 83 15.23 -4.53 -7.29
CA ALA A 83 14.16 -3.72 -6.72
C ALA A 83 14.64 -3.12 -5.40
N ILE A 84 14.79 -1.79 -5.35
CA ILE A 84 14.76 -1.05 -4.07
C ILE A 84 14.00 0.28 -4.25
N GLY A 85 12.84 0.32 -3.61
CA GLY A 85 12.07 1.53 -3.30
C GLY A 85 11.17 1.28 -2.07
N ALA A 86 11.64 0.51 -1.10
CA ALA A 86 10.90 0.26 0.14
C ALA A 86 11.24 1.32 1.19
N VAL A 87 10.22 1.85 1.86
CA VAL A 87 10.36 2.79 2.96
C VAL A 87 10.00 2.08 4.24
N VAL A 88 11.01 1.68 5.02
CA VAL A 88 10.84 0.92 6.26
C VAL A 88 11.51 1.67 7.40
N ALA A 89 10.74 1.97 8.43
CA ALA A 89 11.24 2.26 9.77
C ALA A 89 10.92 1.04 10.64
N GLY A 90 11.93 0.44 11.26
CA GLY A 90 11.71 -0.62 12.25
C GLY A 90 11.43 -2.01 11.67
N GLN A 91 10.75 -2.85 12.47
CA GLN A 91 10.63 -4.29 12.22
C GLN A 91 9.60 -4.62 11.14
N ILE A 92 9.96 -5.57 10.28
CA ILE A 92 9.07 -6.14 9.27
C ILE A 92 8.33 -7.32 9.89
N LYS A 93 7.00 -7.34 9.75
CA LYS A 93 6.15 -8.48 10.13
C LYS A 93 5.61 -9.15 8.88
N ALA A 94 6.06 -10.38 8.63
CA ALA A 94 5.60 -11.21 7.52
C ALA A 94 4.62 -12.29 8.03
N GLU A 95 3.53 -12.49 7.30
CA GLU A 95 2.53 -13.53 7.58
C GLU A 95 2.69 -14.71 6.62
N PRO A 96 2.23 -15.93 6.99
CA PRO A 96 2.22 -17.09 6.09
C PRO A 96 1.43 -16.87 4.80
N SER A 97 0.49 -15.92 4.82
CA SER A 97 -0.30 -15.49 3.67
C SER A 97 0.54 -14.80 2.58
N GLY A 98 1.77 -14.39 2.90
CA GLY A 98 2.65 -13.55 2.08
C GLY A 98 2.41 -12.05 2.29
N VAL A 99 1.52 -11.67 3.22
CA VAL A 99 1.32 -10.27 3.61
C VAL A 99 2.50 -9.81 4.45
N VAL A 100 3.04 -8.64 4.11
CA VAL A 100 4.16 -8.03 4.83
C VAL A 100 3.79 -6.63 5.27
N THR A 101 3.96 -6.34 6.56
CA THR A 101 3.63 -5.05 7.17
C THR A 101 4.85 -4.46 7.87
N SER A 102 4.97 -3.13 7.85
CA SER A 102 6.10 -2.40 8.46
C SER A 102 5.69 -0.97 8.81
N SER A 103 6.38 -0.36 9.77
CA SER A 103 6.28 1.09 9.97
C SER A 103 7.11 1.82 8.92
N VAL A 104 6.77 3.08 8.66
CA VAL A 104 7.35 3.87 7.56
C VAL A 104 8.05 5.09 8.12
N ASP A 105 9.29 5.34 7.68
CA ASP A 105 9.96 6.61 7.91
C ASP A 105 9.35 7.68 6.97
N ALA A 106 8.68 8.68 7.54
CA ALA A 106 8.00 9.71 6.77
C ALA A 106 8.97 10.54 5.90
N LYS A 107 10.20 10.77 6.36
CA LYS A 107 11.21 11.52 5.59
C LYS A 107 11.65 10.73 4.37
N ALA A 108 11.90 9.44 4.52
CA ALA A 108 12.24 8.55 3.42
C ALA A 108 11.06 8.38 2.45
N PHE A 109 9.82 8.33 2.93
CA PHE A 109 8.63 8.32 2.05
C PHE A 109 8.54 9.59 1.20
N ASN A 110 8.74 10.75 1.83
CA ASN A 110 8.70 12.04 1.17
C ASN A 110 9.87 12.26 0.20
N ALA A 111 11.05 11.71 0.51
CA ALA A 111 12.21 11.75 -0.39
C ALA A 111 11.95 11.06 -1.74
N LEU A 112 11.01 10.11 -1.80
CA LEU A 112 10.61 9.43 -3.03
C LEU A 112 9.61 10.23 -3.89
N ALA A 113 9.19 11.44 -3.49
CA ALA A 113 8.16 12.18 -4.23
C ALA A 113 8.54 12.46 -5.70
N ALA A 114 9.82 12.73 -5.99
CA ALA A 114 10.30 12.95 -7.36
C ALA A 114 10.34 11.67 -8.22
N MET A 115 10.35 10.50 -7.58
CA MET A 115 10.37 9.18 -8.21
C MET A 115 9.28 8.32 -7.59
N GLU A 116 8.04 8.82 -7.63
CA GLU A 116 6.93 8.24 -6.86
C GLU A 116 6.74 6.74 -7.11
N PHE A 117 6.96 6.28 -8.36
CA PHE A 117 6.89 4.87 -8.73
C PHE A 117 7.73 3.95 -7.82
N LYS A 118 8.82 4.47 -7.23
CA LYS A 118 9.65 3.71 -6.28
C LYS A 118 8.84 3.26 -5.07
N ARG A 119 7.83 4.01 -4.63
CA ARG A 119 6.93 3.62 -3.53
C ARG A 119 6.14 2.34 -3.83
N ALA A 120 5.97 2.01 -5.12
CA ALA A 120 5.34 0.79 -5.59
C ALA A 120 6.30 -0.40 -5.67
N LEU A 121 7.59 -0.23 -5.36
CA LEU A 121 8.57 -1.32 -5.37
C LEU A 121 8.61 -2.05 -4.02
N TYR A 122 9.12 -3.27 -4.05
CA TYR A 122 9.30 -4.14 -2.89
C TYR A 122 10.67 -4.82 -2.95
N THR A 123 11.20 -5.23 -1.81
CA THR A 123 12.42 -6.04 -1.76
C THR A 123 12.12 -7.52 -1.93
N GLU A 124 13.15 -8.33 -2.17
CA GLU A 124 13.00 -9.79 -2.23
C GLU A 124 12.58 -10.38 -0.88
N GLN A 125 12.97 -9.77 0.25
CA GLN A 125 12.50 -10.19 1.57
C GLN A 125 11.00 -9.95 1.75
N GLU A 126 10.49 -8.88 1.14
CA GLU A 126 9.08 -8.47 1.24
C GLU A 126 8.15 -9.27 0.32
N ASN A 127 8.67 -9.78 -0.79
CA ASN A 127 7.90 -10.61 -1.73
C ASN A 127 8.84 -11.60 -2.46
N PRO A 128 9.24 -12.70 -1.79
CA PRO A 128 10.19 -13.66 -2.34
C PRO A 128 9.71 -14.32 -3.64
N GLY A 129 8.39 -14.53 -3.77
CA GLY A 129 7.78 -15.09 -4.97
C GLY A 129 7.81 -14.15 -6.18
N ARG A 130 8.20 -12.88 -5.97
CA ARG A 130 8.19 -11.81 -6.97
C ARG A 130 6.85 -11.82 -7.73
N GLY A 131 5.75 -11.96 -7.00
CA GLY A 131 4.40 -11.91 -7.54
C GLY A 131 3.89 -10.48 -7.71
N SER A 132 2.75 -10.34 -8.36
CA SER A 132 2.00 -9.09 -8.36
C SER A 132 1.53 -8.73 -6.94
N VAL A 133 1.59 -7.46 -6.56
CA VAL A 133 1.20 -7.00 -5.21
C VAL A 133 0.39 -5.70 -5.24
N HIS A 134 -0.42 -5.51 -4.20
CA HIS A 134 -0.81 -4.18 -3.75
C HIS A 134 0.14 -3.72 -2.65
N ILE A 135 0.52 -2.44 -2.67
CA ILE A 135 1.28 -1.79 -1.60
C ILE A 135 0.45 -0.63 -1.09
N VAL A 136 0.04 -0.70 0.18
CA VAL A 136 -0.83 0.28 0.82
C VAL A 136 -0.03 1.05 1.85
N TYR A 137 -0.03 2.37 1.75
CA TYR A 137 0.54 3.29 2.72
C TYR A 137 -0.60 3.97 3.46
N ILE A 138 -0.56 3.94 4.79
CA ILE A 138 -1.52 4.63 5.66
C ILE A 138 -0.75 5.44 6.69
N GLU A 139 -0.91 6.75 6.64
CA GLU A 139 -0.44 7.66 7.68
C GLU A 139 -1.63 8.42 8.26
N THR A 140 -1.89 8.24 9.55
CA THR A 140 -2.96 8.97 10.24
C THR A 140 -2.51 9.50 11.59
N GLU A 141 -3.20 10.52 12.06
CA GLU A 141 -3.17 10.98 13.45
C GLU A 141 -4.55 10.72 14.05
N ILE A 142 -4.62 9.89 15.10
CA ILE A 142 -5.86 9.57 15.81
C ILE A 142 -5.65 9.92 17.27
N GLN A 143 -6.51 10.78 17.81
CA GLN A 143 -6.43 11.26 19.21
C GLN A 143 -5.02 11.75 19.59
N GLY A 144 -4.35 12.47 18.68
CA GLY A 144 -3.01 13.04 18.89
C GLY A 144 -1.83 12.06 18.75
N LYS A 145 -2.08 10.76 18.57
CA LYS A 145 -1.04 9.77 18.24
C LYS A 145 -0.90 9.69 16.72
N ARG A 146 0.32 9.68 16.17
CA ARG A 146 0.57 9.52 14.73
C ARG A 146 1.20 8.17 14.45
N ALA A 147 0.72 7.47 13.42
CA ALA A 147 1.32 6.24 12.93
C ALA A 147 1.43 6.29 11.40
N PHE A 148 2.49 5.67 10.87
CA PHE A 148 2.69 5.51 9.44
C PHE A 148 3.08 4.06 9.17
N THR A 149 2.24 3.34 8.43
CA THR A 149 2.47 1.94 8.07
C THR A 149 2.44 1.73 6.57
N ARG A 150 3.17 0.71 6.14
CA ARG A 150 3.17 0.16 4.78
C ARG A 150 2.83 -1.32 4.86
N THR A 151 1.92 -1.74 4.00
CA THR A 151 1.46 -3.13 3.90
C THR A 151 1.53 -3.59 2.45
N ILE A 152 2.20 -4.71 2.22
CA ILE A 152 2.31 -5.38 0.94
C ILE A 152 1.41 -6.61 0.97
N VAL A 153 0.51 -6.71 0.00
CA VAL A 153 -0.44 -7.80 -0.10
C VAL A 153 -0.31 -8.44 -1.49
N PRO A 154 0.13 -9.71 -1.57
CA PRO A 154 0.15 -10.45 -2.84
C PRO A 154 -1.23 -10.48 -3.50
N ILE A 155 -1.24 -10.29 -4.81
CA ILE A 155 -2.44 -10.46 -5.64
C ILE A 155 -2.52 -11.94 -5.98
N LYS A 156 -3.33 -12.68 -5.21
CA LYS A 156 -3.61 -14.07 -5.52
C LYS A 156 -4.70 -14.15 -6.60
N PRO A 157 -4.56 -15.02 -7.61
CA PRO A 157 -5.66 -15.38 -8.50
C PRO A 157 -6.84 -15.83 -7.63
N GLY A 158 -8.00 -15.19 -7.80
CA GLY A 158 -9.10 -15.29 -6.85
C GLY A 158 -9.68 -16.69 -6.73
N ASP A 159 -9.76 -17.18 -5.50
CA ASP A 159 -10.52 -18.34 -5.05
C ASP A 159 -11.71 -17.90 -4.14
N GLY A 160 -12.13 -16.63 -4.17
CA GLY A 160 -13.24 -16.10 -3.37
C GLY A 160 -13.96 -14.86 -3.91
N GLU A 161 -15.08 -14.51 -3.29
CA GLU A 161 -16.03 -13.45 -3.71
C GLU A 161 -15.51 -12.00 -3.58
N LYS A 162 -14.46 -11.76 -2.78
CA LYS A 162 -13.94 -10.40 -2.53
C LYS A 162 -12.82 -10.01 -3.48
N SER A 163 -12.92 -8.79 -4.04
CA SER A 163 -11.86 -8.18 -4.85
C SER A 163 -10.52 -8.16 -4.09
N PRO A 164 -9.39 -8.57 -4.70
CA PRO A 164 -8.07 -8.53 -4.08
C PRO A 164 -7.66 -7.15 -3.54
N LEU A 165 -8.16 -6.07 -4.14
CA LEU A 165 -7.92 -4.70 -3.66
C LEU A 165 -8.65 -4.44 -2.33
N VAL A 166 -9.90 -4.90 -2.20
CA VAL A 166 -10.69 -4.75 -0.98
C VAL A 166 -10.03 -5.54 0.16
N SER A 167 -9.61 -6.77 -0.10
CA SER A 167 -8.86 -7.57 0.88
C SER A 167 -7.56 -6.87 1.30
N ALA A 168 -6.82 -6.29 0.34
CA ALA A 168 -5.60 -5.55 0.66
C ALA A 168 -5.86 -4.33 1.54
N LEU A 169 -6.93 -3.57 1.27
CA LEU A 169 -7.34 -2.43 2.10
C LEU A 169 -7.75 -2.89 3.51
N ASP A 170 -8.65 -3.85 3.64
CA ASP A 170 -9.11 -4.36 4.94
C ASP A 170 -7.92 -4.85 5.80
N THR A 171 -7.02 -5.65 5.23
CA THR A 171 -5.81 -6.14 5.93
C THR A 171 -4.91 -4.99 6.37
N SER A 172 -4.67 -4.01 5.48
CA SER A 172 -3.80 -2.87 5.78
C SER A 172 -4.37 -1.97 6.87
N MET A 173 -5.68 -1.69 6.82
CA MET A 173 -6.39 -0.89 7.81
C MET A 173 -6.42 -1.59 9.17
N ALA A 174 -6.71 -2.90 9.19
CA ALA A 174 -6.74 -3.68 10.43
C ALA A 174 -5.40 -3.62 11.17
N PHE A 175 -4.29 -3.79 10.44
CA PHE A 175 -2.93 -3.65 10.99
C PHE A 175 -2.62 -2.22 11.42
N HIS A 176 -2.91 -1.22 10.58
CA HIS A 176 -2.64 0.19 10.93
C HIS A 176 -3.32 0.60 12.24
N LEU A 177 -4.55 0.14 12.44
CA LEU A 177 -5.30 0.45 13.65
C LEU A 177 -4.78 -0.27 14.91
N THR A 178 -3.89 -1.27 14.82
CA THR A 178 -3.21 -1.82 16.02
C THR A 178 -2.07 -0.91 16.51
N GLN A 179 -1.73 0.13 15.76
CA GLN A 179 -0.69 1.08 16.15
C GLN A 179 -1.20 2.15 17.12
N TYR A 180 -2.50 2.13 17.44
CA TYR A 180 -3.19 3.07 18.33
C TYR A 180 -3.50 2.39 19.65
#